data_AF-A0A3C0W0W2-F1
#
_entry.id   AF-A0A3C0W0W2-F1
#
_cell.length_a   1.000
_cell.length_b   1.000
_cell.length_c   1.000
_cell.angle_alpha   90.00
_cell.angle_beta   90.00
_cell.angle_gamma   90.00
#
_symmetry.space_group_name_H-M   'P 1'
#
loop_
_entity.id
_entity.type
_entity.pdbx_description
1 polymer ?
#
loop_
_entity_poly.entity_id
_entity_poly.type
_entity_poly.pdbx_seq_one_letter_code
_entity_poly.pdbx_strand_id
1 'polypeptide(L)'
;MGHTVLFICTGNVCRSPMAEGLFRDLVEKNDADFAVKSAGVGAQDGQPPSENSVRAMQDLGIDITSQRSQMLTAELAAEADMIIGMTQGHVEMVNLMYPQAADKTFMLREFDESIPLHEREIADPIGGSYEIYCLCRDQIREGIDSLLNSIKQNKGTAVGQAQPVVEIAFGSDHAGYKLKKVLIHYLEEKGIPVADFGCDSEDRTDYPDYAQEVAASVASRQCRLGMLLCTTGVGMSIAANKTPSIRAALVADEATAVSARLHNNANVLCIGVNGMDENLAKRILDKFVETQFETGGRHERRVDKVESGSAEHRLSSVDPEIAQVINQETTRQQENIELIASENFTSPAVMEVQGSTLTNKYAEGYPAKRWYGGCEFVDVAEELAIERAKKLFGAEHANVQPHSGSGANMAVYFSTLQPGDKILTMDLSHGGHLTHGNKANFSGRFYEVIHYGVNEETEQIDYDNLAKVAGEQKPAMITVG
;
A
#
# COMPACT_ATOMS: atom_id res chain seq x y z
N MET A 1 -3.32 26.15 -29.52
CA MET A 1 -3.58 24.71 -29.52
C MET A 1 -4.14 24.44 -28.16
N GLY A 2 -5.46 24.23 -28.06
CA GLY A 2 -6.12 24.00 -26.79
C GLY A 2 -5.59 22.76 -26.10
N HIS A 3 -5.59 22.78 -24.77
CA HIS A 3 -5.14 21.65 -23.96
C HIS A 3 -6.11 20.47 -24.12
N THR A 4 -5.58 19.25 -24.23
CA THR A 4 -6.37 18.02 -24.41
C THR A 4 -6.59 17.32 -23.07
N VAL A 5 -7.85 17.17 -22.66
CA VAL A 5 -8.25 16.39 -21.48
C VAL A 5 -8.85 15.06 -21.92
N LEU A 6 -8.33 13.96 -21.38
CA LEU A 6 -8.77 12.60 -21.68
C LEU A 6 -9.40 11.95 -20.44
N PHE A 7 -10.70 11.65 -20.48
CA PHE A 7 -11.40 10.95 -19.41
C PHE A 7 -11.35 9.43 -19.58
N ILE A 8 -11.00 8.70 -18.52
CA ILE A 8 -10.81 7.25 -18.55
C ILE A 8 -11.75 6.56 -17.57
N CYS A 9 -12.41 5.48 -18.02
CA CYS A 9 -13.04 4.50 -17.14
C CYS A 9 -12.77 3.07 -17.62
N THR A 10 -13.44 2.06 -17.08
CA THR A 10 -13.15 0.66 -17.44
C THR A 10 -13.55 0.34 -18.88
N GLY A 11 -14.83 0.50 -19.22
CA GLY A 11 -15.38 0.08 -20.51
C GLY A 11 -15.68 1.20 -21.52
N ASN A 12 -15.51 2.47 -21.15
CA ASN A 12 -15.84 3.65 -21.97
C ASN A 12 -17.29 3.67 -22.53
N VAL A 13 -18.25 3.16 -21.75
CA VAL A 13 -19.68 3.16 -22.10
C VAL A 13 -20.59 3.82 -21.06
N CYS A 14 -20.08 4.10 -19.85
CA CYS A 14 -20.83 4.76 -18.78
C CYS A 14 -20.15 6.04 -18.30
N ARG A 15 -19.19 5.91 -17.38
CA ARG A 15 -18.56 7.04 -16.66
C ARG A 15 -17.81 8.03 -17.56
N SER A 16 -16.83 7.57 -18.35
CA SER A 16 -16.01 8.47 -19.18
C SER A 16 -16.79 9.14 -20.33
N PRO A 17 -17.81 8.53 -20.96
CA PRO A 17 -18.72 9.23 -21.86
C PRO A 17 -19.54 10.35 -21.19
N MET A 18 -20.05 10.11 -19.98
CA MET A 18 -20.76 11.15 -19.21
C MET A 18 -19.82 12.29 -18.85
N ALA A 19 -18.58 12.00 -18.44
CA ALA A 19 -17.57 13.01 -18.14
C ALA A 19 -17.18 13.84 -19.37
N GLU A 20 -16.96 13.20 -20.52
CA GLU A 20 -16.71 13.90 -21.80
C GLU A 20 -17.86 14.83 -22.16
N GLY A 21 -19.11 14.36 -22.03
CA GLY A 21 -20.30 15.16 -22.31
C GLY A 21 -20.44 16.37 -21.37
N LEU A 22 -20.29 16.16 -20.06
CA LEU A 22 -20.34 17.22 -19.05
C LEU A 22 -19.25 18.27 -19.28
N PHE A 23 -18.02 17.82 -19.51
CA PHE A 23 -16.89 18.73 -19.70
C PHE A 23 -17.02 19.51 -21.01
N ARG A 24 -17.48 18.88 -22.10
CA ARG A 24 -17.73 19.55 -23.38
C ARG A 24 -18.78 20.67 -23.26
N ASP A 25 -19.92 20.37 -22.65
CA ASP A 25 -20.99 21.34 -22.41
C ASP A 25 -20.50 22.53 -21.56
N LEU A 26 -19.67 22.26 -20.55
CA LEU A 26 -19.07 23.31 -19.72
C LEU A 26 -18.04 24.16 -20.49
N VAL A 27 -17.19 23.55 -21.32
CA VAL A 27 -16.19 24.25 -22.14
C VAL A 27 -16.86 25.14 -23.18
N GLU A 28 -17.90 24.64 -23.86
CA GLU A 28 -18.69 25.41 -24.84
C GLU A 28 -19.40 26.60 -24.20
N LYS A 29 -19.94 26.44 -22.98
CA LYS A 29 -20.59 27.54 -22.24
C LYS A 29 -19.63 28.62 -21.74
N ASN A 30 -18.36 28.28 -21.53
CA ASN A 30 -17.36 29.17 -20.94
C ASN A 30 -16.30 29.70 -21.94
N ASP A 31 -16.44 29.40 -23.23
CA ASP A 31 -15.52 29.80 -24.32
C ASP A 31 -14.04 29.46 -24.00
N ALA A 32 -13.81 28.25 -23.48
CA ALA A 32 -12.47 27.79 -23.11
C ALA A 32 -11.81 26.95 -24.23
N ASP A 33 -10.51 27.14 -24.47
CA ASP A 33 -9.76 26.40 -25.51
C ASP A 33 -9.27 25.04 -24.97
N PHE A 34 -10.20 24.09 -24.80
CA PHE A 34 -9.89 22.69 -24.43
C PHE A 34 -10.46 21.69 -25.45
N ALA A 35 -9.65 20.71 -25.82
CA ALA A 35 -10.11 19.51 -26.52
C ALA A 35 -10.45 18.42 -25.49
N VAL A 36 -11.58 17.74 -25.66
CA VAL A 36 -12.01 16.68 -24.73
C VAL A 36 -12.25 15.36 -25.47
N LYS A 37 -11.68 14.29 -24.92
CA LYS A 37 -11.84 12.90 -25.39
C LYS A 37 -12.16 11.99 -24.20
N SER A 38 -12.68 10.80 -24.48
CA SER A 38 -12.77 9.71 -23.50
C SER A 38 -12.28 8.39 -24.08
N ALA A 39 -11.75 7.53 -23.21
CA ALA A 39 -11.34 6.16 -23.55
C ALA A 39 -11.57 5.22 -22.35
N GLY A 40 -11.22 3.94 -22.50
CA GLY A 40 -11.25 2.99 -21.40
C GLY A 40 -10.09 2.01 -21.37
N VAL A 41 -9.67 1.62 -20.17
CA VAL A 41 -8.52 0.72 -19.95
C VAL A 41 -8.80 -0.74 -20.34
N GLY A 42 -10.07 -1.11 -20.50
CA GLY A 42 -10.51 -2.43 -20.96
C GLY A 42 -11.70 -2.35 -21.90
N ALA A 43 -11.82 -1.26 -22.67
CA ALA A 43 -12.95 -1.02 -23.56
C ALA A 43 -12.87 -1.87 -24.83
N GLN A 44 -14.03 -2.29 -25.34
CA GLN A 44 -14.15 -2.79 -26.70
C GLN A 44 -14.54 -1.64 -27.63
N ASP A 45 -13.84 -1.47 -28.75
CA ASP A 45 -14.09 -0.34 -29.65
C ASP A 45 -15.48 -0.37 -30.31
N GLY A 46 -16.10 0.81 -30.42
CA GLY A 46 -17.29 1.03 -31.24
C GLY A 46 -18.64 0.78 -30.56
N GLN A 47 -18.69 0.51 -29.27
CA GLN A 47 -19.95 0.39 -28.53
C GLN A 47 -20.55 1.79 -28.24
N PRO A 48 -21.87 1.96 -28.34
CA PRO A 48 -22.53 3.20 -27.90
C PRO A 48 -22.51 3.30 -26.36
N PRO A 49 -22.65 4.50 -25.78
CA PRO A 49 -22.90 4.65 -24.36
C PRO A 49 -24.15 3.89 -23.94
N SER A 50 -24.16 3.40 -22.70
CA SER A 50 -25.30 2.69 -22.13
C SER A 50 -26.58 3.55 -22.16
N GLU A 51 -27.74 2.92 -22.33
CA GLU A 51 -29.03 3.61 -22.39
C GLU A 51 -29.28 4.49 -21.15
N ASN A 52 -28.91 3.98 -19.96
CA ASN A 52 -29.04 4.75 -18.72
C ASN A 52 -28.08 5.94 -18.65
N SER A 53 -26.86 5.85 -19.22
CA SER A 53 -25.96 7.02 -19.29
C SER A 53 -26.47 8.07 -20.26
N VAL A 54 -26.99 7.65 -21.42
CA VAL A 54 -27.64 8.55 -22.37
C VAL A 54 -28.81 9.27 -21.70
N ARG A 55 -29.69 8.52 -21.04
CA ARG A 55 -30.85 9.08 -20.34
C ARG A 55 -30.45 10.02 -19.21
N ALA A 56 -29.47 9.65 -18.38
CA ALA A 56 -28.99 10.48 -17.28
C ALA A 56 -28.41 11.81 -17.77
N MET A 57 -27.76 11.83 -18.94
CA MET A 57 -27.22 13.05 -19.57
C MET A 57 -28.30 13.87 -20.29
N GLN A 58 -29.28 13.21 -20.92
CA GLN A 58 -30.44 13.87 -21.53
C GLN A 58 -31.27 14.66 -20.51
N ASP A 59 -31.38 14.18 -19.27
CA ASP A 59 -32.02 14.92 -18.16
C ASP A 59 -31.34 16.28 -17.88
N LEU A 60 -30.06 16.44 -18.24
CA LEU A 60 -29.31 17.70 -18.19
C LEU A 60 -29.28 18.45 -19.54
N GLY A 61 -29.95 17.93 -20.57
CA GLY A 61 -29.94 18.47 -21.92
C GLY A 61 -28.66 18.19 -22.72
N ILE A 62 -27.83 17.24 -22.29
CA ILE A 62 -26.55 16.91 -22.93
C ILE A 62 -26.69 15.63 -23.75
N ASP A 63 -26.38 15.68 -25.04
CA ASP A 63 -26.42 14.53 -25.94
C ASP A 63 -25.05 13.84 -26.07
N ILE A 64 -24.98 12.58 -25.63
CA ILE A 64 -23.79 11.73 -25.77
C ILE A 64 -24.00 10.56 -26.75
N THR A 65 -25.13 10.49 -27.46
CA THR A 65 -25.50 9.32 -28.29
C THR A 65 -24.56 9.06 -29.48
N SER A 66 -23.82 10.09 -29.92
CA SER A 66 -22.85 10.01 -31.01
C SER A 66 -21.49 9.47 -30.56
N GLN A 67 -21.19 9.45 -29.26
CA GLN A 67 -19.92 8.95 -28.74
C GLN A 67 -19.79 7.43 -28.95
N ARG A 68 -18.57 6.94 -29.07
CA ARG A 68 -18.28 5.51 -29.23
C ARG A 68 -17.13 5.14 -28.32
N SER A 69 -17.23 3.98 -27.68
CA SER A 69 -16.16 3.45 -26.86
C SER A 69 -14.89 3.27 -27.68
N GLN A 70 -13.75 3.56 -27.07
CA GLN A 70 -12.42 3.28 -27.61
C GLN A 70 -11.49 2.82 -26.49
N MET A 71 -10.64 1.84 -26.81
CA MET A 71 -9.56 1.41 -25.93
C MET A 71 -8.55 2.55 -25.75
N LEU A 72 -8.05 2.73 -24.54
CA LEU A 72 -6.91 3.60 -24.31
C LEU A 72 -5.69 3.06 -25.10
N THR A 73 -5.03 3.92 -25.85
CA THR A 73 -3.81 3.58 -26.59
C THR A 73 -2.65 4.47 -26.15
N ALA A 74 -1.42 4.07 -26.50
CA ALA A 74 -0.22 4.85 -26.19
C ALA A 74 -0.26 6.23 -26.85
N GLU A 75 -0.82 6.32 -28.05
CA GLU A 75 -1.00 7.58 -28.80
C GLU A 75 -1.98 8.51 -28.08
N LEU A 76 -3.14 8.00 -27.66
CA LEU A 76 -4.12 8.79 -26.91
C LEU A 76 -3.56 9.28 -25.58
N ALA A 77 -2.83 8.42 -24.86
CA ALA A 77 -2.16 8.80 -23.62
C ALA A 77 -1.05 9.83 -23.85
N ALA A 78 -0.32 9.75 -24.96
CA ALA A 78 0.72 10.71 -25.31
C ALA A 78 0.14 12.08 -25.72
N GLU A 79 -0.94 12.09 -26.51
CA GLU A 79 -1.63 13.29 -27.00
C GLU A 79 -2.33 14.10 -25.90
N ALA A 80 -2.80 13.43 -24.83
CA ALA A 80 -3.48 14.10 -23.73
C ALA A 80 -2.52 14.99 -22.94
N ASP A 81 -2.89 16.23 -22.65
CA ASP A 81 -2.17 17.08 -21.69
C ASP A 81 -2.53 16.69 -20.25
N MET A 82 -3.71 16.11 -20.06
CA MET A 82 -4.22 15.64 -18.77
C MET A 82 -5.11 14.40 -18.96
N ILE A 83 -4.89 13.37 -18.16
CA ILE A 83 -5.67 12.13 -18.15
C ILE A 83 -6.39 12.05 -16.81
N ILE A 84 -7.72 11.85 -16.85
CA ILE A 84 -8.57 11.86 -15.66
C ILE A 84 -9.28 10.52 -15.50
N GLY A 85 -8.93 9.77 -14.46
CA GLY A 85 -9.57 8.51 -14.06
C GLY A 85 -10.74 8.70 -13.10
N MET A 86 -11.65 7.73 -13.07
CA MET A 86 -12.83 7.75 -12.18
C MET A 86 -12.57 7.12 -10.80
N THR A 87 -11.48 6.37 -10.67
CA THR A 87 -11.09 5.61 -9.45
C THR A 87 -9.56 5.53 -9.41
N GLN A 88 -8.98 5.21 -8.26
CA GLN A 88 -7.53 5.04 -8.12
C GLN A 88 -7.01 3.92 -9.03
N GLY A 89 -7.76 2.81 -9.14
CA GLY A 89 -7.41 1.72 -10.06
C GLY A 89 -7.32 2.13 -11.54
N HIS A 90 -8.03 3.18 -11.98
CA HIS A 90 -7.82 3.69 -13.35
C HIS A 90 -6.49 4.42 -13.49
N VAL A 91 -6.09 5.21 -12.48
CA VAL A 91 -4.80 5.92 -12.46
C VAL A 91 -3.66 4.89 -12.46
N GLU A 92 -3.74 3.88 -11.61
CA GLU A 92 -2.77 2.78 -11.54
C GLU A 92 -2.64 2.03 -12.87
N MET A 93 -3.76 1.70 -13.53
CA MET A 93 -3.74 1.02 -14.82
C MET A 93 -3.10 1.86 -15.93
N VAL A 94 -3.36 3.19 -15.95
CA VAL A 94 -2.69 4.10 -16.89
C VAL A 94 -1.20 4.19 -16.57
N ASN A 95 -0.81 4.28 -15.31
CA ASN A 95 0.60 4.34 -14.89
C ASN A 95 1.35 3.04 -15.24
N LEU A 96 0.71 1.89 -15.08
CA LEU A 96 1.26 0.58 -15.41
C LEU A 96 1.42 0.39 -16.92
N MET A 97 0.40 0.74 -17.71
CA MET A 97 0.40 0.51 -19.15
C MET A 97 1.14 1.61 -19.94
N TYR A 98 1.16 2.84 -19.43
CA TYR A 98 1.74 4.02 -20.07
C TYR A 98 2.52 4.89 -19.05
N PRO A 99 3.66 4.41 -18.52
CA PRO A 99 4.41 5.10 -17.46
C PRO A 99 4.79 6.56 -17.78
N GLN A 100 5.01 6.87 -19.07
CA GLN A 100 5.31 8.22 -19.55
C GLN A 100 4.16 9.22 -19.38
N ALA A 101 2.95 8.76 -19.09
CA ALA A 101 1.78 9.58 -18.84
C ALA A 101 1.44 9.73 -17.35
N ALA A 102 2.21 9.12 -16.45
CA ALA A 102 1.93 9.10 -15.01
C ALA A 102 1.86 10.52 -14.42
N ASP A 103 2.81 11.39 -14.77
CA ASP A 103 2.90 12.77 -14.26
C ASP A 103 1.73 13.68 -14.68
N LYS A 104 0.88 13.20 -15.59
CA LYS A 104 -0.30 13.90 -16.10
C LYS A 104 -1.59 13.09 -15.94
N THR A 105 -1.58 12.07 -15.07
CA THR A 105 -2.74 11.22 -14.79
C THR A 105 -3.23 11.42 -13.36
N PHE A 106 -4.53 11.68 -13.22
CA PHE A 106 -5.16 12.16 -11.99
C PHE A 106 -6.51 11.51 -11.76
N MET A 107 -6.99 11.42 -10.52
CA MET A 107 -8.37 11.00 -10.23
C MET A 107 -9.31 12.22 -10.22
N LEU A 108 -10.49 12.10 -10.83
CA LEU A 108 -11.39 13.24 -11.05
C LEU A 108 -11.72 14.03 -9.77
N ARG A 109 -12.03 13.35 -8.66
CA ARG A 109 -12.41 13.98 -7.39
C ARG A 109 -11.21 14.15 -6.44
N GLU A 110 -9.97 14.04 -6.91
CA GLU A 110 -8.80 14.31 -6.05
C GLU A 110 -8.63 15.80 -5.73
N PHE A 111 -9.14 16.68 -6.60
CA PHE A 111 -9.06 18.14 -6.47
C PHE A 111 -10.08 18.73 -5.49
N ASP A 112 -10.92 17.89 -4.88
CA ASP A 112 -11.88 18.31 -3.88
C ASP A 112 -11.40 17.88 -2.49
N GLU A 113 -10.78 18.83 -1.78
CA GLU A 113 -10.25 18.62 -0.43
C GLU A 113 -11.34 18.40 0.63
N SER A 114 -12.61 18.71 0.32
CA SER A 114 -13.73 18.54 1.26
C SER A 114 -14.20 17.09 1.38
N ILE A 115 -13.82 16.23 0.43
CA ILE A 115 -14.21 14.82 0.39
C ILE A 115 -13.11 13.95 1.02
N PRO A 116 -13.42 13.09 2.02
CA PRO A 116 -12.47 12.11 2.55
C PRO A 116 -11.90 11.21 1.46
N LEU A 117 -10.62 10.85 1.54
CA LEU A 117 -9.89 10.09 0.50
C LEU A 117 -10.63 8.83 0.01
N HIS A 118 -11.26 8.07 0.92
CA HIS A 118 -11.98 6.83 0.60
C HIS A 118 -13.33 7.05 -0.12
N GLU A 119 -13.87 8.28 -0.12
CA GLU A 119 -15.14 8.63 -0.79
C GLU A 119 -14.94 9.32 -2.14
N ARG A 120 -13.69 9.50 -2.58
CA ARG A 120 -13.35 10.20 -3.83
C ARG A 120 -13.54 9.33 -5.07
N GLU A 121 -13.62 8.01 -4.93
CA GLU A 121 -13.85 7.11 -6.05
C GLU A 121 -15.29 7.17 -6.57
N ILE A 122 -15.45 7.10 -7.90
CA ILE A 122 -16.76 7.03 -8.56
C ILE A 122 -17.01 5.57 -8.97
N ALA A 123 -17.85 4.91 -8.20
CA ALA A 123 -18.26 3.52 -8.42
C ALA A 123 -18.83 3.30 -9.83
N ASP A 124 -18.64 2.10 -10.38
CA ASP A 124 -19.17 1.77 -11.70
C ASP A 124 -20.70 1.57 -11.64
N PRO A 125 -21.51 2.37 -12.36
CA PRO A 125 -22.96 2.21 -12.35
C PRO A 125 -23.44 1.01 -13.19
N ILE A 126 -22.55 0.29 -13.88
CA ILE A 126 -22.92 -0.78 -14.82
C ILE A 126 -23.82 -1.85 -14.18
N GLY A 127 -24.94 -2.16 -14.86
CA GLY A 127 -25.93 -3.12 -14.35
C GLY A 127 -26.80 -2.62 -13.20
N GLY A 128 -26.57 -1.39 -12.71
CA GLY A 128 -27.36 -0.74 -11.68
C GLY A 128 -28.67 -0.13 -12.17
N SER A 129 -29.48 0.38 -11.24
CA SER A 129 -30.71 1.11 -11.55
C SER A 129 -30.43 2.50 -12.14
N TYR A 130 -31.44 3.11 -12.75
CA TYR A 130 -31.31 4.45 -13.33
C TYR A 130 -30.81 5.49 -12.32
N GLU A 131 -31.24 5.39 -11.07
CA GLU A 131 -30.86 6.27 -9.96
C GLU A 131 -29.35 6.19 -9.65
N ILE A 132 -28.74 5.01 -9.80
CA ILE A 132 -27.28 4.83 -9.63
C ILE A 132 -26.52 5.56 -10.74
N TYR A 133 -27.04 5.55 -11.97
CA TYR A 133 -26.46 6.34 -13.07
C TYR A 133 -26.60 7.84 -12.83
N CYS A 134 -27.73 8.31 -12.28
CA CYS A 134 -27.90 9.71 -11.88
C CYS A 134 -26.91 10.12 -10.78
N LEU A 135 -26.75 9.29 -9.73
CA LEU A 135 -25.78 9.55 -8.67
C LEU A 135 -24.35 9.62 -9.22
N CYS A 136 -23.98 8.66 -10.07
CA CYS A 136 -22.68 8.64 -10.73
C CYS A 136 -22.45 9.90 -11.57
N ARG A 137 -23.44 10.31 -12.38
CA ARG A 137 -23.40 11.56 -13.16
C ARG A 137 -23.17 12.78 -12.26
N ASP A 138 -23.89 12.87 -11.15
CA ASP A 138 -23.81 14.03 -10.25
C ASP A 138 -22.43 14.10 -9.57
N GLN A 139 -21.87 12.97 -9.14
CA GLN A 139 -20.49 12.88 -8.63
C GLN A 139 -19.44 13.28 -9.68
N ILE A 140 -19.64 12.89 -10.95
CA ILE A 140 -18.76 13.29 -12.05
C ILE A 140 -18.83 14.81 -12.25
N ARG A 141 -20.05 15.39 -12.24
CA ARG A 141 -20.23 16.83 -12.39
C ARG A 141 -19.54 17.61 -11.28
N GLU A 142 -19.74 17.21 -10.03
CA GLU A 142 -19.07 17.82 -8.87
C GLU A 142 -17.55 17.75 -9.00
N GLY A 143 -17.01 16.59 -9.42
CA GLY A 143 -15.58 16.43 -9.66
C GLY A 143 -15.05 17.33 -10.79
N ILE A 144 -15.80 17.49 -11.87
CA ILE A 144 -15.42 18.41 -12.97
C ILE A 144 -15.41 19.86 -12.51
N ASP A 145 -16.40 20.28 -11.71
CA ASP A 145 -16.44 21.64 -11.17
C ASP A 145 -15.22 21.92 -10.28
N SER A 146 -14.86 20.98 -9.40
CA SER A 146 -13.64 21.05 -8.57
C SER A 146 -12.36 21.07 -9.40
N LEU A 147 -12.25 20.23 -10.43
CA LEU A 147 -11.13 20.22 -11.38
C LEU A 147 -10.99 21.58 -12.10
N LEU A 148 -12.08 22.15 -12.60
CA LEU A 148 -12.06 23.44 -13.29
C LEU A 148 -11.69 24.59 -12.36
N ASN A 149 -12.15 24.56 -11.12
CA ASN A 149 -11.76 25.53 -10.10
C ASN A 149 -10.25 25.44 -9.81
N SER A 150 -9.70 24.23 -9.69
CA SER A 150 -8.26 24.00 -9.57
C SER A 150 -7.50 24.54 -10.79
N ILE A 151 -7.94 24.23 -12.01
CA ILE A 151 -7.31 24.75 -13.24
C ILE A 151 -7.36 26.28 -13.33
N LYS A 152 -8.48 26.91 -12.93
CA LYS A 152 -8.64 28.37 -12.93
C LYS A 152 -7.76 29.05 -11.88
N GLN A 153 -7.65 28.47 -10.69
CA GLN A 153 -6.75 28.96 -9.63
C GLN A 153 -5.27 28.81 -10.02
N ASN A 154 -4.95 27.78 -10.82
CA ASN A 154 -3.60 27.45 -11.27
C ASN A 154 -3.18 28.02 -12.64
N LYS A 155 -3.89 29.03 -13.18
CA LYS A 155 -3.58 29.69 -14.48
C LYS A 155 -2.19 30.37 -14.60
N GLY A 156 -1.26 30.13 -13.66
CA GLY A 156 0.12 30.61 -13.68
C GLY A 156 1.21 29.53 -13.62
N THR A 157 0.89 28.25 -13.46
CA THR A 157 1.91 27.21 -13.28
C THR A 157 1.43 25.89 -13.87
N ALA A 158 1.98 25.57 -15.04
CA ALA A 158 2.04 24.19 -15.51
C ALA A 158 3.05 23.40 -14.66
N VAL A 159 2.83 22.09 -14.58
CA VAL A 159 3.63 21.06 -13.90
C VAL A 159 3.36 20.97 -12.41
N GLY A 160 3.04 19.75 -11.99
CA GLY A 160 2.49 19.41 -10.69
C GLY A 160 3.33 19.90 -9.51
N GLN A 161 2.63 20.14 -8.41
CA GLN A 161 3.25 20.06 -7.11
C GLN A 161 2.59 18.92 -6.34
N ALA A 162 3.42 17.91 -6.08
CA ALA A 162 3.32 17.09 -4.89
C ALA A 162 2.97 17.96 -3.68
N GLN A 163 2.31 17.37 -2.68
CA GLN A 163 2.20 17.99 -1.36
C GLN A 163 3.52 18.69 -1.00
N PRO A 164 3.49 19.93 -0.48
CA PRO A 164 4.71 20.67 -0.25
C PRO A 164 5.62 19.81 0.62
N VAL A 165 6.73 19.34 0.03
CA VAL A 165 7.76 18.58 0.75
C VAL A 165 8.17 19.49 1.89
N VAL A 166 7.93 19.06 3.11
CA VAL A 166 8.41 19.79 4.28
C VAL A 166 9.93 19.79 4.17
N GLU A 167 10.52 20.98 4.22
CA GLU A 167 11.94 21.11 3.87
C GLU A 167 12.82 20.45 4.93
N ILE A 168 12.43 20.56 6.21
CA ILE A 168 13.23 20.07 7.35
C ILE A 168 12.34 19.48 8.45
N ALA A 169 12.59 18.21 8.80
CA ALA A 169 12.04 17.56 10.00
C ALA A 169 12.92 17.84 11.22
N PHE A 170 12.33 18.23 12.36
CA PHE A 170 13.02 18.44 13.63
C PHE A 170 12.66 17.36 14.65
N GLY A 171 13.66 16.89 15.39
CA GLY A 171 13.47 16.00 16.54
C GLY A 171 14.42 16.38 17.66
N SER A 172 13.93 16.35 18.89
CA SER A 172 14.77 16.58 20.07
C SER A 172 14.29 15.81 21.27
N ASP A 173 15.23 15.35 22.10
CA ASP A 173 14.91 15.02 23.48
C ASP A 173 14.75 16.29 24.31
N HIS A 174 14.40 16.11 25.57
CA HIS A 174 14.20 17.19 26.55
C HIS A 174 15.38 18.17 26.66
N ALA A 175 16.62 17.70 26.49
CA ALA A 175 17.79 18.56 26.53
C ALA A 175 17.87 19.47 25.30
N GLY A 176 17.45 18.96 24.14
CA GLY A 176 17.44 19.72 22.87
C GLY A 176 16.25 20.67 22.68
N TYR A 177 15.21 20.55 23.51
CA TYR A 177 13.94 21.27 23.36
C TYR A 177 14.08 22.78 23.10
N LYS A 178 14.83 23.49 23.95
CA LYS A 178 15.01 24.94 23.86
C LYS A 178 15.63 25.36 22.53
N LEU A 179 16.74 24.72 22.16
CA LEU A 179 17.45 25.04 20.92
C LEU A 179 16.60 24.66 19.69
N LYS A 180 15.84 23.57 19.75
CA LYS A 180 14.89 23.17 18.69
C LYS A 180 13.92 24.31 18.38
N LYS A 181 13.27 24.88 19.40
CA LYS A 181 12.30 25.99 19.23
C LYS A 181 12.94 27.23 18.61
N VAL A 182 14.16 27.58 19.03
CA VAL A 182 14.90 28.73 18.46
C VAL A 182 15.21 28.52 16.97
N LEU A 183 15.60 27.31 16.58
CA LEU A 183 15.98 26.99 15.21
C LEU A 183 14.77 26.82 14.27
N ILE A 184 13.68 26.22 14.77
CA ILE A 184 12.39 26.19 14.07
C ILE A 184 11.95 27.61 13.74
N HIS A 185 11.92 28.50 14.73
CA HIS A 185 11.52 29.89 14.52
C HIS A 185 12.43 30.61 13.51
N TYR A 186 13.74 30.38 13.59
CA TYR A 186 14.71 30.95 12.66
C TYR A 186 14.49 30.51 11.20
N LEU A 187 14.06 29.27 10.96
CA LEU A 187 13.73 28.78 9.62
C LEU A 187 12.36 29.27 9.14
N GLU A 188 11.38 29.37 10.04
CA GLU A 188 10.07 29.94 9.74
C GLU A 188 10.21 31.42 9.31
N GLU A 189 11.07 32.20 9.97
CA GLU A 189 11.39 33.59 9.56
C GLU A 189 12.02 33.66 8.15
N LYS A 190 12.71 32.60 7.72
CA LYS A 190 13.27 32.46 6.36
C LYS A 190 12.27 31.90 5.35
N GLY A 191 11.05 31.56 5.76
CA GLY A 191 10.03 30.96 4.90
C GLY A 191 10.32 29.51 4.52
N ILE A 192 11.12 28.80 5.33
CA ILE A 192 11.46 27.39 5.12
C ILE A 192 10.44 26.51 5.88
N PRO A 193 9.64 25.65 5.21
CA PRO A 193 8.68 24.78 5.87
C PRO A 193 9.35 23.74 6.77
N VAL A 194 8.81 23.54 7.98
CA VAL A 194 9.35 22.59 8.96
C VAL A 194 8.25 21.71 9.56
N ALA A 195 8.62 20.48 9.94
CA ALA A 195 7.79 19.56 10.71
C ALA A 195 8.48 19.29 12.05
N ASP A 196 7.74 19.37 13.15
CA ASP A 196 8.27 19.14 14.49
C ASP A 196 7.78 17.79 15.03
N PHE A 197 8.71 16.84 15.13
CA PHE A 197 8.51 15.52 15.72
C PHE A 197 9.18 15.40 17.10
N GLY A 198 9.81 16.46 17.62
CA GLY A 198 10.53 16.41 18.89
C GLY A 198 9.63 16.59 20.10
N CYS A 199 10.18 16.39 21.31
CA CYS A 199 9.45 16.67 22.56
C CYS A 199 8.90 18.09 22.63
N ASP A 200 7.82 18.27 23.39
CA ASP A 200 7.10 19.54 23.57
C ASP A 200 7.43 20.26 24.89
N SER A 201 8.29 19.66 25.72
CA SER A 201 8.63 20.12 27.07
C SER A 201 10.09 19.80 27.46
N GLU A 202 10.51 20.31 28.63
CA GLU A 202 11.82 20.00 29.25
C GLU A 202 11.78 18.73 30.12
N ASP A 203 10.65 18.03 30.18
CA ASP A 203 10.49 16.81 30.95
C ASP A 203 11.27 15.66 30.30
N ARG A 204 11.87 14.78 31.11
CA ARG A 204 12.73 13.70 30.60
C ARG A 204 12.00 12.79 29.63
N THR A 205 12.63 12.57 28.49
CA THR A 205 12.14 11.75 27.38
C THR A 205 13.27 10.92 26.79
N ASP A 206 12.90 9.85 26.09
CA ASP A 206 13.84 8.94 25.44
C ASP A 206 14.12 9.40 24.00
N TYR A 207 15.38 9.69 23.73
CA TYR A 207 15.82 10.21 22.44
C TYR A 207 15.54 9.30 21.22
N PRO A 208 15.52 7.95 21.31
CA PRO A 208 15.32 7.09 20.14
C PRO A 208 13.99 7.32 19.43
N ASP A 209 12.92 7.62 20.17
CA ASP A 209 11.57 7.81 19.62
C ASP A 209 11.57 8.94 18.58
N TYR A 210 12.13 10.10 18.96
CA TYR A 210 12.24 11.26 18.08
C TYR A 210 13.25 11.07 16.95
N ALA A 211 14.34 10.33 17.21
CA ALA A 211 15.32 10.01 16.17
C ALA A 211 14.70 9.16 15.06
N GLN A 212 13.84 8.20 15.43
CA GLN A 212 13.19 7.28 14.50
C GLN A 212 12.13 7.99 13.65
N GLU A 213 11.31 8.86 14.23
CA GLU A 213 10.31 9.66 13.49
C GLU A 213 10.94 10.58 12.43
N VAL A 214 11.98 11.34 12.81
CA VAL A 214 12.73 12.17 11.85
C VAL A 214 13.41 11.31 10.78
N ALA A 215 13.99 10.17 11.17
CA ALA A 215 14.63 9.27 10.24
C ALA A 215 13.61 8.64 9.26
N ALA A 216 12.42 8.27 9.73
CA ALA A 216 11.35 7.70 8.91
C ALA A 216 10.77 8.72 7.92
N SER A 217 10.50 9.95 8.37
CA SER A 217 10.01 11.04 7.50
C SER A 217 11.00 11.42 6.40
N VAL A 218 12.31 11.43 6.70
CA VAL A 218 13.35 11.69 5.69
C VAL A 218 13.53 10.49 4.76
N ALA A 219 13.50 9.25 5.27
CA ALA A 219 13.65 8.04 4.46
C ALA A 219 12.47 7.83 3.49
N SER A 220 11.25 8.16 3.92
CA SER A 220 10.03 8.11 3.11
C SER A 220 9.85 9.30 2.18
N ARG A 221 10.80 10.26 2.17
CA ARG A 221 10.77 11.50 1.36
C ARG A 221 9.61 12.45 1.69
N GLN A 222 8.96 12.28 2.84
CA GLN A 222 8.02 13.28 3.36
C GLN A 222 8.74 14.58 3.71
N CYS A 223 9.97 14.47 4.23
CA CYS A 223 10.83 15.61 4.52
C CYS A 223 12.14 15.52 3.72
N ARG A 224 12.66 16.66 3.24
CA ARG A 224 13.91 16.68 2.45
C ARG A 224 15.15 16.42 3.33
N LEU A 225 15.23 17.06 4.48
CA LEU A 225 16.32 16.92 5.46
C LEU A 225 15.76 16.71 6.87
N GLY A 226 16.59 16.18 7.76
CA GLY A 226 16.29 16.06 9.19
C GLY A 226 17.28 16.81 10.06
N MET A 227 16.83 17.23 11.24
CA MET A 227 17.64 17.84 12.29
C MET A 227 17.31 17.21 13.65
N LEU A 228 18.34 16.69 14.31
CA LEU A 228 18.24 16.01 15.60
C LEU A 228 19.09 16.70 16.66
N LEU A 229 18.49 16.88 17.84
CA LEU A 229 19.07 17.60 18.96
C LEU A 229 18.99 16.76 20.24
N CYS A 230 20.14 16.50 20.86
CA CYS A 230 20.18 15.99 22.22
C CYS A 230 21.42 16.49 22.95
N THR A 231 21.62 16.07 24.21
CA THR A 231 22.75 16.51 25.03
C THR A 231 24.10 16.46 24.28
N THR A 232 24.41 15.33 23.63
CA THR A 232 25.68 15.12 22.91
C THR A 232 25.52 14.94 21.40
N GLY A 233 24.30 14.71 20.91
CA GLY A 233 24.00 14.31 19.53
C GLY A 233 24.41 12.88 19.16
N VAL A 234 25.22 12.19 19.98
CA VAL A 234 25.75 10.85 19.69
C VAL A 234 24.64 9.81 19.59
N GLY A 235 23.79 9.70 20.63
CA GLY A 235 22.71 8.71 20.66
C GLY A 235 21.72 8.89 19.51
N MET A 236 21.32 10.13 19.25
CA MET A 236 20.45 10.49 18.13
C MET A 236 21.06 10.09 16.79
N SER A 237 22.35 10.37 16.56
CA SER A 237 23.03 9.98 15.33
C SER A 237 23.09 8.46 15.14
N ILE A 238 23.31 7.69 16.22
CA ILE A 238 23.35 6.22 16.16
C ILE A 238 21.96 5.67 15.86
N ALA A 239 20.93 6.17 16.55
CA ALA A 239 19.55 5.72 16.38
C ALA A 239 19.03 6.03 14.97
N ALA A 240 19.21 7.24 14.48
CA ALA A 240 18.76 7.64 13.14
C ALA A 240 19.43 6.82 12.02
N ASN A 241 20.74 6.52 12.16
CA ASN A 241 21.45 5.66 11.19
C ASN A 241 21.04 4.18 11.23
N LYS A 242 20.18 3.75 12.17
CA LYS A 242 19.53 2.42 12.08
C LYS A 242 18.44 2.39 11.03
N THR A 243 17.87 3.54 10.70
CA THR A 243 16.90 3.66 9.62
C THR A 243 17.63 3.59 8.28
N PRO A 244 17.24 2.65 7.40
CA PRO A 244 17.88 2.52 6.11
C PRO A 244 17.76 3.81 5.27
N SER A 245 18.80 4.16 4.49
CA SER A 245 18.92 5.41 3.69
C SER A 245 19.20 6.68 4.48
N ILE A 246 19.25 6.61 5.81
CA ILE A 246 19.65 7.74 6.63
C ILE A 246 21.16 7.78 6.81
N ARG A 247 21.70 8.97 6.60
CA ARG A 247 23.09 9.35 6.84
C ARG A 247 23.07 10.51 7.81
N ALA A 248 22.86 10.17 9.09
CA ALA A 248 22.86 11.12 10.18
C ALA A 248 24.31 11.44 10.59
N ALA A 249 24.70 12.71 10.49
CA ALA A 249 26.03 13.18 10.83
C ALA A 249 26.01 14.01 12.11
N LEU A 250 26.82 13.62 13.10
CA LEU A 250 27.09 14.48 14.26
C LEU A 250 28.05 15.59 13.86
N VAL A 251 27.60 16.83 14.01
CA VAL A 251 28.29 18.03 13.55
C VAL A 251 28.49 18.98 14.72
N ALA A 252 29.66 19.62 14.77
CA ALA A 252 30.03 20.54 15.86
C ALA A 252 30.36 21.96 15.37
N ASP A 253 30.62 22.15 14.08
CA ASP A 253 31.01 23.42 13.49
C ASP A 253 30.62 23.53 12.01
N GLU A 254 30.79 24.72 11.42
CA GLU A 254 30.42 25.00 10.02
C GLU A 254 31.22 24.13 9.03
N ALA A 255 32.48 23.83 9.32
CA ALA A 255 33.34 23.04 8.43
C ALA A 255 32.89 21.58 8.37
N THR A 256 32.51 21.00 9.51
CA THR A 256 31.96 19.65 9.61
C THR A 256 30.55 19.57 9.02
N ALA A 257 29.74 20.63 9.11
CA ALA A 257 28.44 20.72 8.44
C ALA A 257 28.59 20.64 6.91
N VAL A 258 29.50 21.45 6.36
CA VAL A 258 29.84 21.44 4.93
C VAL A 258 30.37 20.08 4.52
N SER A 259 31.31 19.50 5.27
CA SER A 259 31.89 18.20 4.92
C SER A 259 30.87 17.05 4.99
N ALA A 260 29.94 17.08 5.95
CA ALA A 260 28.87 16.08 6.07
C ALA A 260 27.99 16.06 4.81
N ARG A 261 27.61 17.23 4.30
CA ARG A 261 26.82 17.36 3.07
C ARG A 261 27.63 17.09 1.81
N LEU A 262 28.73 17.81 1.64
CA LEU A 262 29.53 17.82 0.41
C LEU A 262 30.16 16.47 0.12
N HIS A 263 30.71 15.79 1.14
CA HIS A 263 31.48 14.56 0.94
C HIS A 263 30.69 13.28 1.24
N ASN A 264 29.71 13.34 2.14
CA ASN A 264 29.01 12.14 2.65
C ASN A 264 27.51 12.15 2.33
N ASN A 265 27.01 13.17 1.65
CA ASN A 265 25.59 13.34 1.32
C ASN A 265 24.67 13.14 2.54
N ALA A 266 25.09 13.62 3.71
CA ALA A 266 24.32 13.50 4.94
C ALA A 266 22.94 14.15 4.78
N ASN A 267 21.87 13.43 5.12
CA ASN A 267 20.49 13.93 5.02
C ASN A 267 19.86 14.23 6.39
N VAL A 268 20.54 13.86 7.48
CA VAL A 268 20.14 14.23 8.85
C VAL A 268 21.32 14.89 9.57
N LEU A 269 21.10 16.09 10.10
CA LEU A 269 22.05 16.85 10.90
C LEU A 269 21.81 16.54 12.39
N CYS A 270 22.83 16.03 13.10
CA CYS A 270 22.78 15.86 14.55
C CYS A 270 23.68 16.89 15.22
N ILE A 271 23.15 17.61 16.22
CA ILE A 271 23.94 18.55 17.03
C ILE A 271 23.80 18.19 18.52
N GLY A 272 24.94 18.19 19.21
CA GLY A 272 24.97 18.13 20.67
C GLY A 272 24.76 19.51 21.27
N VAL A 273 23.76 19.69 22.12
CA VAL A 273 23.42 21.00 22.69
C VAL A 273 24.34 21.44 23.83
N ASN A 274 25.09 20.52 24.44
CA ASN A 274 25.98 20.85 25.53
C ASN A 274 27.14 21.76 25.06
N GLY A 275 27.18 23.00 25.53
CA GLY A 275 28.17 24.00 25.13
C GLY A 275 27.94 24.60 23.73
N MET A 276 26.77 24.35 23.11
CA MET A 276 26.43 24.89 21.80
C MET A 276 25.92 26.32 21.92
N ASP A 277 26.55 27.24 21.19
CA ASP A 277 26.07 28.62 21.04
C ASP A 277 24.95 28.70 19.99
N GLU A 278 23.89 29.47 20.27
CA GLU A 278 22.73 29.58 19.38
C GLU A 278 23.10 30.16 18.00
N ASN A 279 23.99 31.16 17.95
CA ASN A 279 24.40 31.76 16.68
C ASN A 279 25.25 30.78 15.87
N LEU A 280 26.11 30.01 16.54
CA LEU A 280 26.85 28.93 15.90
C LEU A 280 25.90 27.84 15.36
N ALA A 281 24.90 27.43 16.13
CA ALA A 281 23.91 26.44 15.68
C ALA A 281 23.15 26.90 14.42
N LYS A 282 22.76 28.18 14.35
CA LYS A 282 22.14 28.79 13.16
C LYS A 282 23.07 28.74 11.95
N ARG A 283 24.35 29.10 12.11
CA ARG A 283 25.33 29.03 11.01
C ARG A 283 25.60 27.60 10.54
N ILE A 284 25.67 26.64 11.47
CA ILE A 284 25.81 25.21 11.15
C ILE A 284 24.61 24.74 10.32
N LEU A 285 23.40 25.07 10.76
CA LEU A 285 22.16 24.72 10.07
C LEU A 285 22.13 25.33 8.66
N ASP A 286 22.44 26.62 8.52
CA ASP A 286 22.50 27.30 7.23
C ASP A 286 23.50 26.61 6.30
N LYS A 287 24.72 26.32 6.78
CA LYS A 287 25.72 25.62 5.98
C LYS A 287 25.28 24.22 5.58
N PHE A 288 24.60 23.49 6.45
CA PHE A 288 24.08 22.16 6.13
C PHE A 288 22.96 22.20 5.07
N VAL A 289 22.05 23.17 5.17
CA VAL A 289 20.94 23.33 4.23
C VAL A 289 21.42 23.82 2.87
N GLU A 290 22.32 24.81 2.84
CA GLU A 290 22.86 25.42 1.61
C GLU A 290 23.82 24.49 0.84
N THR A 291 24.55 23.63 1.55
CA THR A 291 25.58 22.80 0.91
C THR A 291 24.96 21.65 0.12
N GLN A 292 25.30 21.60 -1.18
CA GLN A 292 24.94 20.50 -2.06
C GLN A 292 26.01 19.40 -2.05
N PHE A 293 25.59 18.17 -2.33
CA PHE A 293 26.50 17.04 -2.45
C PHE A 293 27.36 17.16 -3.72
N GLU A 294 28.65 16.83 -3.61
CA GLU A 294 29.54 16.77 -4.77
C GLU A 294 29.27 15.49 -5.56
N THR A 295 28.64 15.62 -6.73
CA THR A 295 28.43 14.53 -7.69
C THR A 295 29.69 14.29 -8.51
N GLY A 296 30.01 13.02 -8.80
CA GLY A 296 31.22 12.65 -9.52
C GLY A 296 32.43 12.42 -8.61
N GLY A 297 33.30 11.51 -9.05
CA GLY A 297 34.60 11.30 -8.43
C GLY A 297 34.58 10.46 -7.15
N ARG A 298 35.39 10.84 -6.15
CA ARG A 298 35.70 9.96 -5.02
C ARG A 298 34.62 9.92 -3.93
N HIS A 299 33.83 11.00 -3.80
CA HIS A 299 32.84 11.17 -2.73
C HIS A 299 31.56 10.39 -3.06
N GLU A 300 31.02 10.55 -4.26
CA GLU A 300 29.94 9.72 -4.82
C GLU A 300 30.24 8.22 -4.69
N ARG A 301 31.37 7.76 -5.22
CA ARG A 301 31.78 6.34 -5.09
C ARG A 301 31.84 5.82 -3.64
N ARG A 302 32.15 6.67 -2.66
CA ARG A 302 32.18 6.27 -1.23
C ARG A 302 30.77 6.19 -0.66
N VAL A 303 29.93 7.17 -0.97
CA VAL A 303 28.51 7.16 -0.61
C VAL A 303 27.83 5.94 -1.21
N ASP A 304 28.05 5.67 -2.49
CA ASP A 304 27.50 4.48 -3.17
C ASP A 304 27.93 3.20 -2.47
N LYS A 305 29.18 3.08 -2.01
CA LYS A 305 29.65 1.91 -1.24
C LYS A 305 28.99 1.76 0.13
N VAL A 306 28.60 2.87 0.76
CA VAL A 306 27.86 2.86 2.02
C VAL A 306 26.40 2.44 1.76
N GLU A 307 25.82 2.85 0.64
CA GLU A 307 24.45 2.51 0.23
C GLU A 307 24.31 1.11 -0.41
N SER A 308 25.33 0.66 -1.13
CA SER A 308 25.34 -0.56 -1.96
C SER A 308 25.35 -1.86 -1.17
N GLY A 309 25.24 -1.80 0.16
CA GLY A 309 24.96 -2.98 0.97
C GLY A 309 23.51 -3.45 0.87
N SER A 310 22.56 -2.58 0.49
CA SER A 310 21.13 -2.95 0.43
C SER A 310 20.18 -2.00 -0.31
N ALA A 311 20.57 -0.76 -0.65
CA ALA A 311 19.60 0.27 -1.06
C ALA A 311 18.88 -0.04 -2.40
N GLU A 312 19.57 -0.60 -3.40
CA GLU A 312 19.01 -0.97 -4.71
C GLU A 312 18.06 -2.19 -4.64
N HIS A 313 18.09 -2.96 -3.54
CA HIS A 313 17.27 -4.16 -3.36
C HIS A 313 16.22 -4.02 -2.25
N ARG A 314 16.03 -2.83 -1.69
CA ARG A 314 14.96 -2.62 -0.72
C ARG A 314 13.62 -2.61 -1.43
N LEU A 315 12.60 -3.14 -0.77
CA LEU A 315 11.25 -3.13 -1.30
C LEU A 315 10.81 -1.71 -1.69
N SER A 316 11.01 -0.71 -0.84
CA SER A 316 10.68 0.69 -1.15
C SER A 316 11.41 1.29 -2.35
N SER A 317 12.53 0.70 -2.77
CA SER A 317 13.30 1.12 -3.95
C SER A 317 12.92 0.32 -5.19
N VAL A 318 12.65 -0.98 -5.03
CA VAL A 318 12.31 -1.92 -6.11
C VAL A 318 10.84 -1.81 -6.50
N ASP A 319 9.97 -1.66 -5.50
CA ASP A 319 8.52 -1.59 -5.61
C ASP A 319 7.95 -0.67 -4.50
N PRO A 320 8.01 0.66 -4.70
CA PRO A 320 7.50 1.63 -3.73
C PRO A 320 6.00 1.52 -3.48
N GLU A 321 5.23 1.01 -4.45
CA GLU A 321 3.78 0.84 -4.33
C GLU A 321 3.45 -0.26 -3.31
N ILE A 322 4.09 -1.43 -3.42
CA ILE A 322 3.92 -2.50 -2.43
C ILE A 322 4.46 -2.09 -1.05
N ALA A 323 5.55 -1.32 -1.00
CA ALA A 323 6.05 -0.78 0.26
C ALA A 323 5.01 0.13 0.94
N GLN A 324 4.30 0.94 0.17
CA GLN A 324 3.22 1.78 0.68
C GLN A 324 2.02 0.96 1.17
N VAL A 325 1.62 -0.09 0.44
CA VAL A 325 0.55 -1.02 0.87
C VAL A 325 0.87 -1.66 2.23
N ILE A 326 2.11 -2.13 2.41
CA ILE A 326 2.54 -2.72 3.69
C ILE A 326 2.46 -1.70 4.84
N ASN A 327 2.87 -0.46 4.59
CA ASN A 327 2.78 0.60 5.60
C ASN A 327 1.33 0.90 5.97
N GLN A 328 0.45 1.04 4.97
CA GLN A 328 -0.97 1.30 5.20
C GLN A 328 -1.66 0.14 5.96
N GLU A 329 -1.36 -1.11 5.61
CA GLU A 329 -1.90 -2.27 6.34
C GLU A 329 -1.34 -2.36 7.76
N THR A 330 -0.07 -2.00 7.97
CA THR A 330 0.52 -1.92 9.31
C THR A 330 -0.23 -0.91 10.18
N THR A 331 -0.50 0.30 9.66
CA THR A 331 -1.31 1.30 10.36
C THR A 331 -2.72 0.80 10.64
N ARG A 332 -3.40 0.19 9.65
CA ARG A 332 -4.74 -0.39 9.83
C ARG A 332 -4.76 -1.41 10.98
N GLN A 333 -3.79 -2.31 11.03
CA GLN A 333 -3.70 -3.32 12.10
C GLN A 333 -3.44 -2.71 13.48
N GLN A 334 -2.68 -1.61 13.56
CA GLN A 334 -2.37 -0.93 14.82
C GLN A 334 -3.54 -0.09 15.35
N GLU A 335 -4.33 0.49 14.46
CA GLU A 335 -5.39 1.43 14.81
C GLU A 335 -6.78 0.78 14.92
N ASN A 336 -6.95 -0.45 14.41
CA ASN A 336 -8.22 -1.16 14.44
C ASN A 336 -8.27 -2.26 15.50
N ILE A 337 -9.48 -2.49 16.03
CA ILE A 337 -9.77 -3.65 16.86
C ILE A 337 -10.11 -4.82 15.93
N GLU A 338 -9.22 -5.80 15.84
CA GLU A 338 -9.42 -6.99 15.01
C GLU A 338 -10.25 -8.05 15.75
N LEU A 339 -11.42 -8.39 15.21
CA LEU A 339 -12.41 -9.30 15.84
C LEU A 339 -12.69 -10.55 14.99
N ILE A 340 -11.97 -10.72 13.88
CA ILE A 340 -12.08 -11.93 13.05
C ILE A 340 -11.46 -13.10 13.83
N ALA A 341 -12.28 -14.09 14.20
CA ALA A 341 -11.88 -15.19 15.09
C ALA A 341 -10.70 -16.04 14.58
N SER A 342 -10.47 -16.06 13.27
CA SER A 342 -9.38 -16.82 12.63
C SER A 342 -8.11 -16.00 12.40
N GLU A 343 -8.13 -14.69 12.65
CA GLU A 343 -6.95 -13.83 12.51
C GLU A 343 -6.14 -13.77 13.80
N ASN A 344 -4.85 -13.49 13.65
CA ASN A 344 -3.94 -13.31 14.77
C ASN A 344 -2.68 -12.55 14.32
N PHE A 345 -1.98 -11.93 15.27
CA PHE A 345 -0.69 -11.28 15.02
C PHE A 345 0.45 -12.22 15.38
N THR A 346 1.23 -12.61 14.36
CA THR A 346 2.40 -13.45 14.59
C THR A 346 3.59 -12.64 15.12
N SER A 347 4.55 -13.32 15.74
CA SER A 347 5.74 -12.65 16.25
C SER A 347 6.70 -12.19 15.14
N PRO A 348 7.47 -11.10 15.34
CA PRO A 348 8.52 -10.69 14.40
C PRO A 348 9.52 -11.80 14.04
N ALA A 349 9.83 -12.71 14.98
CA ALA A 349 10.72 -13.84 14.73
C ALA A 349 10.14 -14.83 13.69
N VAL A 350 8.83 -14.99 13.61
CA VAL A 350 8.18 -15.83 12.58
C VAL A 350 8.25 -15.14 11.22
N MET A 351 8.02 -13.81 11.18
CA MET A 351 8.12 -13.03 9.94
C MET A 351 9.55 -13.00 9.39
N GLU A 352 10.56 -12.93 10.26
CA GLU A 352 11.98 -12.98 9.87
C GLU A 352 12.31 -14.29 9.13
N VAL A 353 11.80 -15.42 9.60
CA VAL A 353 12.03 -16.72 8.95
C VAL A 353 11.31 -16.81 7.60
N GLN A 354 10.09 -16.27 7.49
CA GLN A 354 9.35 -16.21 6.22
C GLN A 354 10.11 -15.44 5.12
N GLY A 355 10.80 -14.36 5.49
CA GLY A 355 11.65 -13.58 4.58
C GLY A 355 13.09 -14.09 4.43
N SER A 356 13.41 -15.28 4.93
CA SER A 356 14.79 -15.79 4.98
C SER A 356 15.22 -16.53 3.72
N THR A 357 16.52 -16.87 3.64
CA THR A 357 17.10 -17.65 2.53
C THR A 357 16.52 -19.05 2.37
N LEU A 358 15.76 -19.57 3.35
CA LEU A 358 15.04 -20.84 3.22
C LEU A 358 14.07 -20.83 2.02
N THR A 359 13.50 -19.67 1.68
CA THR A 359 12.60 -19.52 0.51
C THR A 359 13.27 -19.87 -0.82
N ASN A 360 14.61 -19.78 -0.90
CA ASN A 360 15.35 -20.06 -2.12
C ASN A 360 15.57 -21.56 -2.34
N LYS A 361 15.33 -22.39 -1.32
CA LYS A 361 15.72 -23.80 -1.34
C LYS A 361 14.57 -24.71 -1.77
N TYR A 362 14.78 -25.38 -2.89
CA TYR A 362 13.90 -26.44 -3.37
C TYR A 362 14.27 -27.78 -2.71
N ALA A 363 13.35 -28.38 -1.93
CA ALA A 363 13.62 -29.51 -1.04
C ALA A 363 12.54 -30.62 -1.12
N GLU A 364 12.17 -31.04 -2.33
CA GLU A 364 11.18 -32.11 -2.52
C GLU A 364 11.59 -33.43 -1.88
N GLY A 365 10.61 -34.10 -1.25
CA GLY A 365 10.80 -35.32 -0.48
C GLY A 365 10.68 -35.05 1.03
N TYR A 366 11.28 -35.92 1.84
CA TYR A 366 11.32 -35.80 3.30
C TYR A 366 12.77 -35.75 3.77
N PRO A 367 13.05 -35.33 5.03
CA PRO A 367 14.40 -35.35 5.58
C PRO A 367 15.12 -36.69 5.34
N ALA A 368 16.38 -36.63 4.94
CA ALA A 368 17.22 -37.76 4.51
C ALA A 368 16.73 -38.55 3.26
N LYS A 369 15.60 -38.17 2.67
CA LYS A 369 15.01 -38.78 1.45
C LYS A 369 14.56 -37.68 0.47
N ARG A 370 15.51 -36.86 0.05
CA ARG A 370 15.30 -35.74 -0.88
C ARG A 370 15.57 -36.15 -2.32
N TRP A 371 14.84 -35.54 -3.25
CA TRP A 371 15.09 -35.68 -4.69
C TRP A 371 16.25 -34.80 -5.18
N TYR A 372 16.61 -33.76 -4.42
CA TYR A 372 17.67 -32.80 -4.74
C TYR A 372 18.73 -32.75 -3.63
N GLY A 373 19.99 -32.47 -4.03
CA GLY A 373 21.11 -32.29 -3.10
C GLY A 373 21.12 -30.93 -2.40
N GLY A 374 22.02 -30.76 -1.42
CA GLY A 374 22.22 -29.51 -0.67
C GLY A 374 21.06 -29.16 0.27
N CYS A 375 20.48 -30.18 0.89
CA CYS A 375 19.34 -30.05 1.82
C CYS A 375 19.78 -30.15 3.29
N GLU A 376 21.08 -30.07 3.60
CA GLU A 376 21.61 -30.42 4.92
C GLU A 376 20.99 -29.57 6.04
N PHE A 377 20.69 -28.30 5.75
CA PHE A 377 20.15 -27.36 6.73
C PHE A 377 18.62 -27.25 6.72
N VAL A 378 17.97 -27.44 5.57
CA VAL A 378 16.51 -27.48 5.50
C VAL A 378 15.95 -28.75 6.13
N ASP A 379 16.69 -29.86 6.07
CA ASP A 379 16.35 -31.09 6.81
C ASP A 379 16.32 -30.83 8.32
N VAL A 380 17.33 -30.13 8.85
CA VAL A 380 17.36 -29.74 10.27
C VAL A 380 16.15 -28.87 10.64
N ALA A 381 15.79 -27.90 9.78
CA ALA A 381 14.63 -27.05 10.03
C ALA A 381 13.31 -27.84 10.07
N GLU A 382 13.12 -28.76 9.11
CA GLU A 382 11.92 -29.60 9.02
C GLU A 382 11.86 -30.61 10.17
N GLU A 383 12.97 -31.26 10.53
CA GLU A 383 13.04 -32.18 11.67
C GLU A 383 12.71 -31.47 12.99
N LEU A 384 13.24 -30.27 13.20
CA LEU A 384 12.91 -29.45 14.38
C LEU A 384 11.42 -29.10 14.41
N ALA A 385 10.82 -28.76 13.27
CA ALA A 385 9.40 -28.46 13.20
C ALA A 385 8.54 -29.69 13.50
N ILE A 386 8.88 -30.86 12.95
CA ILE A 386 8.21 -32.14 13.22
C ILE A 386 8.27 -32.48 14.70
N GLU A 387 9.47 -32.46 15.30
CA GLU A 387 9.66 -32.82 16.71
C GLU A 387 8.95 -31.85 17.65
N ARG A 388 8.96 -30.54 17.33
CA ARG A 388 8.22 -29.53 18.10
C ARG A 388 6.71 -29.73 17.98
N ALA A 389 6.18 -30.02 16.80
CA ALA A 389 4.75 -30.30 16.59
C ALA A 389 4.32 -31.55 17.36
N LYS A 390 5.08 -32.64 17.24
CA LYS A 390 4.85 -33.88 18.01
C LYS A 390 4.84 -33.63 19.52
N LYS A 391 5.81 -32.87 20.02
CA LYS A 391 5.88 -32.50 21.44
C LYS A 391 4.71 -31.62 21.88
N LEU A 392 4.32 -30.63 21.06
CA LEU A 392 3.27 -29.68 21.38
C LEU A 392 1.90 -30.35 21.49
N PHE A 393 1.58 -31.24 20.55
CA PHE A 393 0.27 -31.89 20.45
C PHE A 393 0.22 -33.31 21.03
N GLY A 394 1.35 -33.84 21.52
CA GLY A 394 1.45 -35.23 21.98
C GLY A 394 1.25 -36.26 20.86
N ALA A 395 1.58 -35.89 19.62
CA ALA A 395 1.36 -36.74 18.45
C ALA A 395 2.53 -37.71 18.21
N GLU A 396 2.22 -38.90 17.67
CA GLU A 396 3.23 -39.88 17.26
C GLU A 396 3.97 -39.45 15.99
N HIS A 397 3.25 -38.84 15.06
CA HIS A 397 3.75 -38.38 13.76
C HIS A 397 3.23 -36.97 13.45
N ALA A 398 3.99 -36.20 12.68
CA ALA A 398 3.55 -34.91 12.15
C ALA A 398 4.11 -34.71 10.73
N ASN A 399 3.26 -34.21 9.83
CA ASN A 399 3.69 -33.70 8.53
C ASN A 399 3.51 -32.17 8.53
N VAL A 400 4.60 -31.44 8.32
CA VAL A 400 4.66 -29.97 8.39
C VAL A 400 4.81 -29.32 7.01
N GLN A 401 4.63 -30.08 5.93
CA GLN A 401 4.75 -29.59 4.55
C GLN A 401 3.48 -28.97 3.93
N PRO A 402 2.22 -29.27 4.37
CA PRO A 402 1.05 -28.63 3.79
C PRO A 402 1.11 -27.09 3.88
N HIS A 403 0.91 -26.41 2.74
CA HIS A 403 1.03 -24.95 2.65
C HIS A 403 -0.07 -24.18 3.41
N SER A 404 -1.22 -24.81 3.67
CA SER A 404 -2.35 -24.22 4.39
C SER A 404 -3.28 -25.31 4.92
N GLY A 405 -4.27 -24.94 5.75
CA GLY A 405 -5.26 -25.88 6.27
C GLY A 405 -6.05 -26.61 5.17
N SER A 406 -6.38 -25.92 4.08
CA SER A 406 -7.04 -26.55 2.93
C SER A 406 -6.17 -27.60 2.23
N GLY A 407 -4.87 -27.33 2.10
CA GLY A 407 -3.91 -28.30 1.57
C GLY A 407 -3.72 -29.50 2.48
N ALA A 408 -3.79 -29.30 3.80
CA ALA A 408 -3.71 -30.39 4.78
C ALA A 408 -4.91 -31.33 4.67
N ASN A 409 -6.15 -30.79 4.60
CA ASN A 409 -7.35 -31.61 4.40
C ASN A 409 -7.30 -32.38 3.07
N MET A 410 -6.82 -31.73 2.00
CA MET A 410 -6.64 -32.37 0.70
C MET A 410 -5.66 -33.55 0.76
N ALA A 411 -4.52 -33.39 1.44
CA ALA A 411 -3.54 -34.46 1.61
C ALA A 411 -4.14 -35.66 2.37
N VAL A 412 -4.91 -35.40 3.43
CA VAL A 412 -5.61 -36.46 4.17
C VAL A 412 -6.62 -37.19 3.28
N TYR A 413 -7.48 -36.44 2.58
CA TYR A 413 -8.55 -37.03 1.77
C TYR A 413 -7.96 -37.88 0.64
N PHE A 414 -6.95 -37.40 -0.08
CA PHE A 414 -6.30 -38.18 -1.13
C PHE A 414 -5.50 -39.39 -0.61
N SER A 415 -5.08 -39.38 0.65
CA SER A 415 -4.36 -40.52 1.22
C SER A 415 -5.26 -41.71 1.56
N THR A 416 -6.56 -41.46 1.82
CA THR A 416 -7.49 -42.47 2.34
C THR A 416 -8.77 -42.67 1.54
N LEU A 417 -9.15 -41.73 0.66
CA LEU A 417 -10.41 -41.75 -0.08
C LEU A 417 -10.19 -41.86 -1.59
N GLN A 418 -11.14 -42.48 -2.26
CA GLN A 418 -11.29 -42.46 -3.71
C GLN A 418 -12.39 -41.48 -4.14
N PRO A 419 -12.32 -40.87 -5.33
CA PRO A 419 -13.43 -40.10 -5.87
C PRO A 419 -14.73 -40.91 -5.88
N GLY A 420 -15.83 -40.31 -5.41
CA GLY A 420 -17.13 -40.93 -5.23
C GLY A 420 -17.36 -41.53 -3.84
N ASP A 421 -16.32 -41.67 -3.01
CA ASP A 421 -16.50 -42.12 -1.63
C ASP A 421 -17.39 -41.14 -0.85
N LYS A 422 -18.15 -41.70 0.09
CA LYS A 422 -19.04 -40.92 0.97
C LYS A 422 -18.25 -40.28 2.10
N ILE A 423 -18.45 -38.98 2.30
CA ILE A 423 -17.95 -38.24 3.46
C ILE A 423 -19.11 -37.65 4.26
N LEU A 424 -19.03 -37.73 5.58
CA LEU A 424 -20.01 -37.14 6.50
C LEU A 424 -19.37 -35.94 7.21
N THR A 425 -19.93 -34.76 6.99
CA THR A 425 -19.30 -33.49 7.36
C THR A 425 -20.29 -32.52 7.98
N MET A 426 -19.81 -31.51 8.72
CA MET A 426 -20.68 -30.47 9.27
C MET A 426 -21.18 -29.55 8.14
N ASP A 427 -22.47 -29.24 8.13
CA ASP A 427 -23.04 -28.27 7.18
C ASP A 427 -22.39 -26.89 7.35
N LEU A 428 -22.06 -26.24 6.23
CA LEU A 428 -21.42 -24.92 6.22
C LEU A 428 -22.28 -23.85 6.92
N SER A 429 -23.60 -23.89 6.74
CA SER A 429 -24.53 -22.95 7.39
C SER A 429 -24.64 -23.16 8.89
N HIS A 430 -24.18 -24.30 9.40
CA HIS A 430 -24.19 -24.65 10.81
C HIS A 430 -22.80 -24.56 11.47
N GLY A 431 -21.80 -24.01 10.77
CA GLY A 431 -20.44 -23.82 11.31
C GLY A 431 -19.37 -24.72 10.70
N GLY A 432 -19.69 -25.50 9.67
CA GLY A 432 -18.71 -26.27 8.92
C GLY A 432 -17.74 -25.39 8.11
N HIS A 433 -16.72 -26.01 7.51
CA HIS A 433 -15.71 -25.33 6.70
C HIS A 433 -15.84 -25.70 5.21
N LEU A 434 -15.39 -24.82 4.30
CA LEU A 434 -15.49 -25.02 2.85
C LEU A 434 -14.87 -26.33 2.35
N THR A 435 -13.79 -26.78 2.98
CA THR A 435 -13.10 -28.03 2.61
C THR A 435 -13.77 -29.28 3.16
N HIS A 436 -14.88 -29.14 3.90
CA HIS A 436 -15.68 -30.22 4.44
C HIS A 436 -16.88 -30.52 3.52
N GLY A 437 -16.68 -30.51 2.20
CA GLY A 437 -17.68 -30.99 1.24
C GLY A 437 -18.52 -29.91 0.53
N ASN A 438 -18.14 -28.63 0.59
CA ASN A 438 -18.84 -27.62 -0.22
C ASN A 438 -18.65 -27.92 -1.73
N LYS A 439 -19.72 -27.88 -2.53
CA LYS A 439 -19.70 -28.19 -3.98
C LYS A 439 -18.75 -27.30 -4.80
N ALA A 440 -18.47 -26.08 -4.34
CA ALA A 440 -17.51 -25.20 -4.99
C ALA A 440 -16.05 -25.62 -4.75
N ASN A 441 -15.79 -26.40 -3.69
CA ASN A 441 -14.48 -26.86 -3.24
C ASN A 441 -14.12 -28.25 -3.81
N PHE A 442 -12.84 -28.65 -3.79
CA PHE A 442 -12.38 -29.97 -4.26
C PHE A 442 -13.14 -31.12 -3.57
N SER A 443 -13.39 -30.97 -2.27
CA SER A 443 -14.05 -31.97 -1.45
C SER A 443 -15.48 -32.26 -1.94
N GLY A 444 -16.29 -31.24 -2.19
CA GLY A 444 -17.65 -31.43 -2.72
C GLY A 444 -17.72 -31.76 -4.21
N ARG A 445 -16.61 -31.62 -4.96
CA ARG A 445 -16.52 -32.05 -6.37
C ARG A 445 -16.15 -33.50 -6.52
N PHE A 446 -15.28 -34.03 -5.65
CA PHE A 446 -14.74 -35.38 -5.79
C PHE A 446 -15.47 -36.42 -4.96
N TYR A 447 -16.12 -36.05 -3.86
CA TYR A 447 -16.72 -37.01 -2.91
C TYR A 447 -18.24 -36.84 -2.83
N GLU A 448 -18.93 -37.90 -2.43
CA GLU A 448 -20.37 -37.85 -2.12
C GLU A 448 -20.55 -37.29 -0.72
N VAL A 449 -21.14 -36.11 -0.59
CA VAL A 449 -21.21 -35.37 0.66
C VAL A 449 -22.54 -35.57 1.36
N ILE A 450 -22.48 -35.94 2.63
CA ILE A 450 -23.60 -36.02 3.55
C ILE A 450 -23.33 -35.06 4.71
N HIS A 451 -24.34 -34.32 5.14
CA HIS A 451 -24.19 -33.35 6.21
C HIS A 451 -24.79 -33.80 7.53
N TYR A 452 -24.11 -33.47 8.62
CA TYR A 452 -24.68 -33.37 9.96
C TYR A 452 -24.71 -31.90 10.38
N GLY A 453 -25.46 -31.60 11.45
CA GLY A 453 -25.67 -30.23 11.89
C GLY A 453 -25.89 -30.13 13.39
N VAL A 454 -26.34 -28.95 13.81
CA VAL A 454 -26.72 -28.67 15.18
C VAL A 454 -28.22 -28.91 15.40
N ASN A 455 -28.58 -29.17 16.65
CA ASN A 455 -29.97 -29.17 17.09
C ASN A 455 -30.46 -27.72 17.22
N GLU A 456 -31.62 -27.42 16.64
CA GLU A 456 -32.16 -26.04 16.56
C GLU A 456 -32.46 -25.41 17.93
N GLU A 457 -32.77 -26.21 18.96
CA GLU A 457 -33.11 -25.68 20.29
C GLU A 457 -31.88 -25.45 21.16
N THR A 458 -30.87 -26.31 21.05
CA THR A 458 -29.67 -26.28 21.91
C THR A 458 -28.47 -25.60 21.26
N GLU A 459 -28.50 -25.41 19.93
CA GLU A 459 -27.40 -24.90 19.10
C GLU A 459 -26.10 -25.73 19.22
N GLN A 460 -26.22 -26.97 19.73
CA GLN A 460 -25.12 -27.93 19.86
C GLN A 460 -25.22 -29.00 18.78
N ILE A 461 -24.10 -29.66 18.44
CA ILE A 461 -24.09 -30.79 17.50
C ILE A 461 -25.13 -31.84 17.91
N ASP A 462 -26.00 -32.22 16.97
CA ASP A 462 -26.97 -33.29 17.18
C ASP A 462 -26.28 -34.66 17.02
N TYR A 463 -25.65 -35.13 18.10
CA TYR A 463 -24.91 -36.39 18.11
C TYR A 463 -25.79 -37.62 17.87
N ASP A 464 -27.07 -37.58 18.25
CA ASP A 464 -28.00 -38.69 18.02
C ASP A 464 -28.32 -38.83 16.54
N ASN A 465 -28.62 -37.71 15.87
CA ASN A 465 -28.82 -37.69 14.42
C ASN A 465 -27.52 -38.04 13.67
N LEU A 466 -26.37 -37.50 14.10
CA LEU A 466 -25.07 -37.83 13.51
C LEU A 466 -24.81 -39.34 13.57
N ALA A 467 -24.99 -39.98 14.73
CA ALA A 467 -24.79 -41.41 14.91
C ALA A 467 -25.74 -42.24 14.02
N LYS A 468 -27.01 -41.84 13.93
CA LYS A 468 -28.00 -42.47 13.05
C LYS A 468 -27.59 -42.38 11.58
N VAL A 469 -27.30 -41.17 11.09
CA VAL A 469 -26.90 -40.93 9.69
C VAL A 469 -25.62 -41.66 9.34
N ALA A 470 -24.63 -41.68 10.23
CA ALA A 470 -23.38 -42.43 10.04
C ALA A 470 -23.65 -43.93 9.88
N GLY A 471 -24.55 -44.51 10.70
CA GLY A 471 -24.94 -45.92 10.61
C GLY A 471 -25.69 -46.27 9.33
N GLU A 472 -26.56 -45.38 8.85
CA GLU A 472 -27.36 -45.55 7.62
C GLU A 472 -26.51 -45.37 6.36
N GLN A 473 -25.71 -44.30 6.31
CA GLN A 473 -24.96 -43.91 5.10
C GLN A 473 -23.61 -44.59 4.97
N LYS A 474 -23.02 -45.05 6.08
CA LYS A 474 -21.71 -45.71 6.14
C LYS A 474 -20.62 -44.92 5.40
N PRO A 475 -20.37 -43.66 5.78
CA PRO A 475 -19.35 -42.84 5.14
C PRO A 475 -17.96 -43.46 5.32
N ALA A 476 -17.09 -43.28 4.33
CA ALA A 476 -15.69 -43.69 4.41
C ALA A 476 -14.88 -42.78 5.37
N MET A 477 -15.33 -41.54 5.58
CA MET A 477 -14.72 -40.59 6.51
C MET A 477 -15.79 -39.70 7.17
N ILE A 478 -15.59 -39.41 8.45
CA ILE A 478 -16.34 -38.40 9.19
C ILE A 478 -15.36 -37.29 9.55
N THR A 479 -15.67 -36.03 9.21
CA THR A 479 -14.83 -34.88 9.58
C THR A 479 -15.44 -34.13 10.76
N VAL A 480 -14.60 -33.77 11.73
CA VAL A 480 -14.98 -33.05 12.94
C VAL A 480 -14.04 -31.85 13.09
N GLY A 481 -14.59 -30.64 12.99
CA GLY A 481 -13.84 -29.39 13.11
C GLY A 481 -14.42 -28.25 12.30
#